data_AF-R9M704-F1
#
_entry.id   AF-R9M704-F1
#
_cell.length_a   1.000
_cell.length_b   1.000
_cell.length_c   1.000
_cell.angle_alpha   90.00
_cell.angle_beta   90.00
_cell.angle_gamma   90.00
#
_symmetry.space_group_name_H-M   'P 1'
#
loop_
_entity.id
_entity.type
_entity.pdbx_description
1 polymer ?
#
loop_
_entity_poly.entity_id
_entity_poly.type
_entity_poly.pdbx_seq_one_letter_code
_entity_poly.pdbx_strand_id
1 'polypeptide(L)'
;VGEVAANVGTTPAAWNAGVFSMIRNLSDNVVVPIAGIIITFVLCYELISMLMEKNNFHDFETYAIYKWILKAFIAVYLVTHTFDITMAIFELGQNVVQQSAGIITGTTSLDFATVIGDVSAQLEAMELGELFGLLVETMLLKITMPILSFCVMIVLVGRMIEIYIYCSIGAIPFATMTNREWGQMGNNYLRGLVALGLQGFFIMICVAIYAVLIGQITSGTNLHIAIWQCAGYTVLLCFSLFKTGSVSRSIFNAH
;
A
#
# COMPACT_ATOMS: atom_id res chain seq x y z
N VAL A 1 4.05 -14.46 -9.80
CA VAL A 1 4.79 -13.17 -9.71
C VAL A 1 4.23 -12.14 -10.68
N GLY A 2 4.20 -12.41 -11.99
CA GLY A 2 3.70 -11.45 -12.99
C GLY A 2 2.26 -10.97 -12.77
N GLU A 3 1.34 -11.87 -12.41
CA GLU A 3 -0.05 -11.49 -12.13
C GLU A 3 -0.20 -10.60 -10.88
N VAL A 4 0.57 -10.89 -9.82
CA VAL A 4 0.61 -10.04 -8.62
C VAL A 4 1.19 -8.66 -8.95
N ALA A 5 2.24 -8.60 -9.77
CA ALA A 5 2.82 -7.34 -10.22
C ALA A 5 1.82 -6.49 -11.02
N ALA A 6 1.06 -7.12 -11.92
CA ALA A 6 0.01 -6.46 -12.68
C ALA A 6 -1.07 -5.89 -11.74
N ASN A 7 -1.57 -6.71 -10.81
CA ASN A 7 -2.64 -6.30 -9.87
C ASN A 7 -2.19 -5.25 -8.85
N VAL A 8 -0.93 -5.26 -8.41
CA VAL A 8 -0.40 -4.25 -7.47
C VAL A 8 -0.12 -2.91 -8.18
N GLY A 9 0.23 -2.98 -9.46
CA GLY A 9 0.56 -1.83 -10.30
C GLY A 9 -0.63 -1.11 -10.94
N THR A 10 -1.87 -1.61 -10.78
CA THR A 10 -3.06 -0.93 -11.31
C THR A 10 -3.41 0.32 -10.52
N THR A 11 -3.76 1.40 -11.23
CA THR A 11 -4.26 2.63 -10.60
C THR A 11 -5.64 2.43 -9.97
N PRO A 12 -5.99 3.18 -8.91
CA PRO A 12 -7.36 3.20 -8.39
C PRO A 12 -8.42 3.57 -9.44
N ALA A 13 -8.06 4.37 -10.45
CA ALA A 13 -8.96 4.68 -11.55
C ALA A 13 -9.15 3.49 -12.51
N ALA A 14 -8.08 2.75 -12.80
CA ALA A 14 -8.10 1.59 -13.70
C ALA A 14 -8.67 0.32 -13.04
N TRP A 15 -8.62 0.23 -11.71
CA TRP A 15 -9.08 -0.95 -10.98
C TRP A 15 -10.61 -1.12 -11.06
N ASN A 16 -11.37 -0.06 -10.77
CA ASN A 16 -12.82 -0.05 -10.96
C ASN A 16 -13.35 1.38 -11.13
N ALA A 17 -13.74 1.73 -12.35
CA ALA A 17 -14.25 3.05 -12.68
C ALA A 17 -15.53 3.42 -11.92
N GLY A 18 -16.40 2.44 -11.66
CA GLY A 18 -17.65 2.65 -10.90
C GLY A 18 -17.37 3.04 -9.44
N VAL A 19 -16.57 2.25 -8.73
CA VAL A 19 -16.17 2.54 -7.35
C VAL A 19 -15.41 3.86 -7.27
N PHE A 20 -14.48 4.10 -8.19
CA PHE A 20 -13.73 5.37 -8.25
C PHE A 20 -14.66 6.58 -8.39
N SER A 21 -15.62 6.53 -9.33
CA SER A 21 -16.58 7.62 -9.54
C SER A 21 -17.47 7.86 -8.32
N MET A 22 -17.90 6.79 -7.65
CA MET A 22 -18.70 6.86 -6.43
C MET A 22 -17.92 7.52 -5.29
N ILE A 23 -16.66 7.12 -5.08
CA ILE A 23 -15.80 7.67 -4.02
C ILE A 23 -15.47 9.14 -4.29
N ARG A 24 -15.17 9.50 -5.55
CA ARG A 24 -14.97 10.90 -5.93
C ARG A 24 -16.22 11.73 -5.67
N ASN A 25 -17.39 11.25 -6.10
CA ASN A 25 -18.65 11.94 -5.88
C ASN A 25 -18.95 12.15 -4.38
N LEU A 26 -18.69 11.14 -3.55
CA LEU A 26 -18.83 11.24 -2.10
C LEU A 26 -17.85 12.28 -1.51
N SER A 27 -16.58 12.24 -1.93
CA SER A 27 -15.59 13.20 -1.46
C SER A 27 -15.97 14.64 -1.83
N ASP A 28 -16.29 14.88 -3.10
CA ASP A 28 -16.58 16.22 -3.63
C ASP A 28 -17.89 16.82 -3.06
N ASN A 29 -18.92 16.00 -2.87
CA ASN A 29 -20.24 16.50 -2.46
C ASN A 29 -20.50 16.44 -0.94
N VAL A 30 -19.77 15.60 -0.20
CA VAL A 30 -19.99 15.43 1.25
C VAL A 30 -18.78 15.90 2.05
N VAL A 31 -17.59 15.38 1.73
CA VAL A 31 -16.41 15.60 2.58
C VAL A 31 -15.79 16.97 2.36
N VAL A 32 -15.70 17.46 1.11
CA VAL A 32 -15.19 18.79 0.80
C VAL A 32 -16.02 19.90 1.47
N PRO A 33 -17.37 19.90 1.43
CA PRO A 33 -18.17 20.87 2.20
C PRO A 33 -17.92 20.82 3.71
N ILE A 34 -17.82 19.62 4.30
CA ILE A 34 -17.50 19.45 5.73
C ILE A 34 -16.11 20.03 6.04
N ALA A 35 -15.13 19.72 5.20
CA ALA A 35 -13.78 20.28 5.30
C ALA A 35 -13.79 21.81 5.16
N GLY A 36 -14.69 22.38 4.34
CA GLY A 36 -14.94 23.82 4.20
C GLY A 36 -15.44 24.50 5.48
N ILE A 37 -16.24 23.80 6.29
CA ILE A 37 -16.64 24.30 7.62
C ILE A 37 -15.46 24.24 8.59
N ILE A 38 -14.72 23.13 8.59
CA ILE A 38 -13.58 22.92 9.47
C ILE A 38 -12.47 23.95 9.20
N ILE A 39 -12.08 24.15 7.94
CA ILE A 39 -11.07 25.14 7.55
C ILE A 39 -11.49 26.56 7.97
N THR A 40 -12.78 26.91 7.83
CA THR A 40 -13.28 28.22 8.28
C THR A 40 -13.07 28.39 9.78
N PHE A 41 -13.45 27.39 10.57
CA PHE A 41 -13.22 27.40 12.02
C PHE A 41 -11.74 27.52 12.37
N VAL A 42 -10.88 26.74 11.71
CA VAL A 42 -9.42 26.76 11.90
C VAL A 42 -8.83 28.14 11.61
N LEU A 43 -9.18 28.73 10.48
CA LEU A 43 -8.66 30.03 10.05
C LEU A 43 -9.16 31.17 10.95
N CYS A 44 -10.42 31.14 11.38
CA CYS A 44 -10.96 32.09 12.34
C CYS A 44 -10.24 32.00 13.69
N TYR A 45 -9.98 30.79 14.18
CA TYR A 45 -9.24 30.58 15.42
C TYR A 45 -7.81 31.13 15.32
N GLU A 46 -7.10 30.83 14.23
CA GLU A 46 -5.74 31.33 14.01
C GLU A 46 -5.71 32.87 13.92
N LEU A 47 -6.71 33.49 13.28
CA LEU A 47 -6.83 34.95 13.20
C LEU A 47 -7.04 35.58 14.59
N ILE A 48 -7.97 35.03 15.38
CA ILE A 48 -8.25 35.53 16.73
C ILE A 48 -7.01 35.39 17.62
N SER A 49 -6.34 34.23 17.58
CA SER A 49 -5.11 33.98 18.34
C SER A 49 -4.01 34.98 17.98
N MET A 50 -3.79 35.24 16.69
CA MET A 50 -2.83 36.24 16.20
C MET A 50 -3.15 37.66 16.69
N LEU A 51 -4.43 38.04 16.72
CA LEU A 51 -4.87 39.35 17.21
C LEU A 51 -4.72 39.50 18.73
N MET A 52 -4.97 38.44 19.50
CA MET A 52 -4.84 38.44 20.96
C MET A 52 -3.38 38.43 21.43
N GLU A 53 -2.49 37.74 20.71
CA GLU A 53 -1.07 37.64 21.07
C GLU A 53 -0.34 39.00 20.92
N LYS A 54 -0.82 39.86 20.00
CA LYS A 54 -0.29 41.22 19.77
C LYS A 54 -1.10 42.31 20.47
N ASN A 55 -1.48 42.10 21.74
CA ASN A 55 -2.32 42.97 22.57
C ASN A 55 -1.77 44.42 22.76
N ASN A 56 -1.71 45.19 21.69
CA ASN A 56 -1.39 46.61 21.69
C ASN A 56 -2.22 47.41 20.67
N PHE A 57 -2.92 46.81 19.69
CA PHE A 57 -3.72 47.50 18.63
C PHE A 57 -3.03 48.67 17.90
N HIS A 58 -1.77 48.96 18.21
CA HIS A 58 -1.00 50.13 17.78
C HIS A 58 0.08 49.72 16.77
N ASP A 59 0.67 48.53 16.95
CA ASP A 59 1.62 47.92 16.01
C ASP A 59 0.99 46.73 15.26
N PHE A 60 0.02 47.03 14.40
CA PHE A 60 -0.44 46.06 13.41
C PHE A 60 0.66 45.83 12.38
N GLU A 61 1.45 44.76 12.54
CA GLU A 61 2.32 44.29 11.48
C GLU A 61 1.48 43.80 10.30
N THR A 62 1.33 44.65 9.27
CA THR A 62 0.64 44.32 8.02
C THR A 62 1.14 43.00 7.43
N TYR A 63 2.42 42.68 7.65
CA TYR A 63 3.05 41.43 7.25
C TYR A 63 2.41 40.15 7.85
N ALA A 64 1.89 40.22 9.08
CA ALA A 64 1.25 39.06 9.72
C ALA A 64 -0.09 38.72 9.05
N ILE A 65 -0.88 39.75 8.68
CA ILE A 65 -2.14 39.59 7.95
C ILE A 65 -1.88 39.04 6.54
N TYR A 66 -0.86 39.55 5.83
CA TYR A 66 -0.49 39.00 4.51
C TYR A 66 -0.12 37.51 4.57
N LYS A 67 0.65 37.09 5.59
CA LYS A 67 0.95 35.66 5.82
C LYS A 67 -0.30 34.84 6.10
N TRP A 68 -1.24 35.37 6.87
CA TRP A 68 -2.51 34.69 7.15
C TRP A 68 -3.38 34.55 5.89
N ILE A 69 -3.48 35.59 5.06
CA ILE A 69 -4.21 35.53 3.77
C ILE A 69 -3.61 34.45 2.86
N LEU A 70 -2.27 34.39 2.77
CA LEU A 70 -1.59 33.37 1.98
C LEU A 70 -1.87 31.96 2.51
N LYS A 71 -1.83 31.76 3.84
CA LYS A 71 -2.20 30.49 4.46
C LYS A 71 -3.64 30.10 4.17
N ALA A 72 -4.59 31.03 4.28
CA ALA A 72 -5.99 30.80 3.97
C ALA A 72 -6.17 30.35 2.51
N PHE A 73 -5.49 31.02 1.57
CA PHE A 73 -5.51 30.64 0.16
C PHE A 73 -4.96 29.21 -0.07
N ILE A 74 -3.80 28.88 0.51
CA ILE A 74 -3.20 27.55 0.39
C ILE A 74 -4.12 26.49 0.99
N ALA A 75 -4.70 26.75 2.16
CA ALA A 75 -5.58 25.81 2.84
C ALA A 75 -6.84 25.51 2.00
N VAL A 76 -7.48 26.54 1.41
CA VAL A 76 -8.63 26.35 0.52
C VAL A 76 -8.22 25.55 -0.72
N TYR A 77 -7.09 25.88 -1.35
CA TYR A 77 -6.58 25.17 -2.51
C TYR A 77 -6.36 23.67 -2.24
N LEU A 78 -5.75 23.33 -1.10
CA LEU A 78 -5.52 21.95 -0.70
C LEU A 78 -6.82 21.17 -0.48
N VAL A 79 -7.83 21.80 0.14
CA VAL A 79 -9.14 21.16 0.37
C VAL A 79 -9.88 20.94 -0.95
N THR A 80 -9.90 21.93 -1.84
CA THR A 80 -10.56 21.82 -3.15
C THR A 80 -9.91 20.78 -4.06
N HIS A 81 -8.58 20.66 -4.04
CA HIS A 81 -7.83 19.73 -4.89
C HIS A 81 -7.34 18.48 -4.14
N THR A 82 -7.96 18.13 -3.03
CA THR A 82 -7.56 16.96 -2.23
C THR A 82 -7.53 15.68 -3.05
N PHE A 83 -8.60 15.42 -3.82
CA PHE A 83 -8.71 14.17 -4.58
C PHE A 83 -7.61 14.06 -5.64
N ASP A 84 -7.30 15.16 -6.33
CA ASP A 84 -6.21 15.20 -7.32
C ASP A 84 -4.84 14.99 -6.67
N ILE A 85 -4.58 15.63 -5.51
CA ILE A 85 -3.33 15.47 -4.76
C ILE A 85 -3.16 14.03 -4.29
N THR A 86 -4.20 13.44 -3.71
CA THR A 86 -4.15 12.05 -3.25
C THR A 86 -3.87 11.09 -4.39
N MET A 87 -4.52 11.27 -5.54
CA MET A 87 -4.28 10.45 -6.73
C MET A 87 -2.86 10.59 -7.26
N ALA A 88 -2.33 11.82 -7.32
CA ALA A 88 -0.95 12.05 -7.76
C ALA A 88 0.07 11.30 -6.89
N ILE A 89 -0.13 11.26 -5.57
CA ILE A 89 0.73 10.51 -4.64
C ILE A 89 0.64 9.00 -4.91
N PHE A 90 -0.55 8.47 -5.21
CA PHE A 90 -0.70 7.07 -5.58
C PHE A 90 -0.08 6.73 -6.94
N GLU A 91 -0.13 7.63 -7.92
CA GLU A 91 0.54 7.45 -9.22
C GLU A 91 2.05 7.40 -9.06
N LEU A 92 2.62 8.27 -8.21
CA LEU A 92 4.04 8.21 -7.85
C LEU A 92 4.40 6.86 -7.21
N GLY A 93 3.59 6.39 -6.25
CA GLY A 93 3.78 5.07 -5.63
C GLY A 93 3.71 3.93 -6.64
N GLN A 94 2.80 4.00 -7.61
CA GLN A 94 2.68 2.98 -8.66
C GLN A 94 3.83 2.99 -9.66
N ASN A 95 4.37 4.16 -10.00
CA ASN A 95 5.56 4.24 -10.84
C ASN A 95 6.73 3.46 -10.20
N VAL A 96 6.94 3.61 -8.89
CA VAL A 96 7.93 2.84 -8.13
C VAL A 96 7.65 1.33 -8.19
N VAL A 97 6.39 0.92 -8.06
CA VAL A 97 5.98 -0.50 -8.20
C VAL A 97 6.29 -1.04 -9.59
N GLN A 98 5.97 -0.29 -10.64
CA GLN A 98 6.17 -0.71 -12.03
C GLN A 98 7.66 -0.85 -12.37
N GLN A 99 8.49 0.11 -11.94
CA GLN A 99 9.94 0.01 -12.09
C GLN A 99 10.50 -1.22 -11.35
N SER A 100 10.00 -1.46 -10.14
CA SER A 100 10.40 -2.63 -9.34
C SER A 100 9.99 -3.95 -10.01
N ALA A 101 8.78 -4.00 -10.57
CA ALA A 101 8.30 -5.16 -11.31
C ALA A 101 9.15 -5.49 -12.54
N GLY A 102 9.66 -4.48 -13.25
CA GLY A 102 10.59 -4.67 -14.37
C GLY A 102 11.89 -5.36 -13.96
N ILE A 103 12.47 -4.97 -12.82
CA ILE A 103 13.70 -5.56 -12.28
C ILE A 103 13.46 -6.99 -11.78
N ILE A 104 12.38 -7.20 -11.04
CA ILE A 104 12.06 -8.50 -10.43
C ILE A 104 11.77 -9.53 -11.51
N THR A 105 10.92 -9.19 -12.49
CA THR A 105 10.55 -10.11 -13.57
C THR A 105 11.75 -10.49 -14.45
N GLY A 106 12.69 -9.57 -14.66
CA GLY A 106 13.93 -9.83 -15.40
C GLY A 106 14.92 -10.75 -14.68
N THR A 107 14.79 -10.93 -13.36
CA THR A 107 15.71 -11.75 -12.54
C THR A 107 15.08 -13.10 -12.14
N THR A 108 13.75 -13.22 -12.19
CA THR A 108 13.01 -14.41 -11.74
C THR A 108 12.58 -15.35 -12.88
N SER A 109 13.26 -15.34 -14.03
CA SER A 109 13.06 -16.36 -15.06
C SER A 109 13.60 -17.70 -14.56
N LEU A 110 12.85 -18.34 -13.66
CA LEU A 110 13.07 -19.72 -13.27
C LEU A 110 12.77 -20.56 -14.50
N ASP A 111 13.82 -21.10 -15.12
CA ASP A 111 13.67 -22.05 -16.20
C ASP A 111 13.15 -23.36 -15.61
N PHE A 112 11.83 -23.53 -15.63
CA PHE A 112 11.14 -24.70 -15.08
C PHE A 112 11.69 -26.03 -15.63
N ALA A 113 12.27 -26.03 -16.83
CA ALA A 113 12.91 -27.22 -17.39
C ALA A 113 14.20 -27.62 -16.64
N THR A 114 14.94 -26.64 -16.11
CA THR A 114 16.12 -26.88 -15.26
C THR A 114 15.74 -27.14 -13.79
N VAL A 115 14.66 -26.53 -13.31
CA VAL A 115 14.15 -26.64 -11.93
C VAL A 115 13.54 -28.02 -11.64
N ILE A 116 12.88 -28.62 -12.63
CA ILE A 116 12.27 -29.95 -12.48
C ILE A 116 13.33 -31.05 -12.49
N GLY A 117 14.53 -30.81 -13.04
CA GLY A 117 15.57 -31.84 -13.16
C GLY A 117 15.01 -33.15 -13.70
N ASP A 118 15.61 -34.27 -13.31
CA ASP A 118 15.09 -35.60 -13.60
C ASP A 118 14.27 -36.13 -12.41
N VAL A 119 13.19 -35.43 -12.05
CA VAL A 119 12.24 -35.88 -11.01
C VAL A 119 11.72 -37.29 -11.33
N SER A 120 11.65 -37.68 -12.61
CA SER A 120 11.33 -39.06 -13.01
C SER A 120 12.35 -40.06 -12.47
N ALA A 121 13.65 -39.82 -12.69
CA ALA A 121 14.71 -40.68 -12.18
C ALA A 121 14.78 -40.71 -10.65
N GLN A 122 14.46 -39.60 -9.98
CA GLN A 122 14.39 -39.56 -8.51
C GLN A 122 13.20 -40.37 -7.98
N LEU A 123 12.02 -40.27 -8.59
CA LEU A 123 10.83 -41.02 -8.20
C LEU A 123 10.98 -42.53 -8.45
N GLU A 124 11.67 -42.93 -9.53
CA GLU A 124 11.94 -44.34 -9.84
C GLU A 124 12.96 -44.98 -8.89
N ALA A 125 13.84 -44.18 -8.27
CA ALA A 125 14.83 -44.64 -7.32
C ALA A 125 14.29 -44.78 -5.87
N MET A 126 13.08 -44.28 -5.59
CA MET A 126 12.50 -44.27 -4.25
C MET A 126 11.72 -45.56 -3.94
N GLU A 127 11.73 -45.97 -2.68
CA GLU A 127 10.97 -47.14 -2.22
C GLU A 127 9.46 -46.86 -2.20
N LEU A 128 8.64 -47.92 -2.31
CA LEU A 128 7.17 -47.83 -2.27
C LEU A 128 6.64 -47.09 -1.04
N GLY A 129 7.31 -47.20 0.10
CA GLY A 129 6.94 -46.51 1.34
C GLY A 129 7.14 -44.99 1.27
N GLU A 130 8.26 -44.54 0.71
CA GLU A 130 8.56 -43.11 0.53
C GLU A 130 7.64 -42.47 -0.52
N LEU A 131 7.35 -43.21 -1.60
CA LEU A 131 6.42 -42.78 -2.64
C LEU A 131 5.01 -42.54 -2.08
N PHE A 132 4.55 -43.42 -1.16
CA PHE A 132 3.27 -43.24 -0.48
C PHE A 132 3.27 -42.00 0.44
N GLY A 133 4.35 -41.75 1.17
CA GLY A 133 4.52 -40.53 1.95
C GLY A 133 4.45 -39.28 1.08
N LEU A 134 5.12 -39.29 -0.07
CA LEU A 134 5.16 -38.19 -1.02
C LEU A 134 3.78 -37.90 -1.62
N LEU A 135 3.01 -38.95 -1.90
CA LEU A 135 1.63 -38.84 -2.37
C LEU A 135 0.76 -38.09 -1.33
N VAL A 136 0.88 -38.45 -0.05
CA VAL A 136 0.13 -37.80 1.03
C VAL A 136 0.52 -36.33 1.17
N GLU A 137 1.82 -36.01 1.14
CA GLU A 137 2.32 -34.63 1.21
C GLU A 137 1.86 -33.78 0.02
N THR A 138 1.90 -34.33 -1.19
CA THR A 138 1.46 -33.65 -2.42
C THR A 138 -0.05 -33.42 -2.42
N MET A 139 -0.83 -34.37 -1.91
CA MET A 139 -2.29 -34.22 -1.74
C MET A 139 -2.63 -33.10 -0.74
N LEU A 140 -1.88 -33.01 0.36
CA LEU A 140 -2.04 -31.93 1.34
C LEU A 140 -1.75 -30.57 0.70
N LEU A 141 -0.63 -30.44 -0.02
CA LEU A 141 -0.29 -29.21 -0.73
C LEU A 141 -1.34 -28.79 -1.75
N LYS A 142 -1.90 -29.74 -2.50
CA LYS A 142 -2.96 -29.47 -3.47
C LYS A 142 -4.19 -28.82 -2.83
N ILE A 143 -4.51 -29.17 -1.58
CA ILE A 143 -5.63 -28.59 -0.82
C ILE A 143 -5.25 -27.19 -0.30
N THR A 144 -4.00 -26.99 0.16
CA THR A 144 -3.57 -25.73 0.79
C THR A 144 -3.26 -24.62 -0.22
N MET A 145 -2.71 -24.93 -1.40
CA MET A 145 -2.33 -23.94 -2.42
C MET A 145 -3.47 -23.00 -2.88
N PRO A 146 -4.71 -23.48 -3.17
CA PRO A 146 -5.79 -22.57 -3.56
C PRO A 146 -6.21 -21.63 -2.43
N ILE A 147 -6.17 -22.08 -1.17
CA ILE A 147 -6.47 -21.24 0.00
C ILE A 147 -5.46 -20.09 0.07
N LEU A 148 -4.18 -20.39 -0.16
CA LEU A 148 -3.16 -19.36 -0.08
C LEU A 148 -3.23 -18.34 -1.23
N SER A 149 -3.55 -18.81 -2.44
CA SER A 149 -3.83 -17.92 -3.58
C SER A 149 -5.00 -16.97 -3.27
N PHE A 150 -6.06 -17.49 -2.66
CA PHE A 150 -7.19 -16.69 -2.20
C PHE A 150 -6.79 -15.64 -1.14
N CYS A 151 -5.91 -15.99 -0.20
CA CYS A 151 -5.38 -15.01 0.76
C CYS A 151 -4.61 -13.87 0.09
N VAL A 152 -3.77 -14.16 -0.91
CA VAL A 152 -3.06 -13.12 -1.68
C VAL A 152 -4.07 -12.20 -2.36
N MET A 153 -5.09 -12.76 -3.02
CA MET A 153 -6.16 -11.97 -3.65
C MET A 153 -6.84 -11.04 -2.65
N ILE A 154 -7.18 -11.52 -1.45
CA ILE A 154 -7.78 -10.69 -0.39
C ILE A 154 -6.87 -9.51 -0.02
N VAL A 155 -5.57 -9.73 0.15
CA VAL A 155 -4.64 -8.65 0.52
C VAL A 155 -4.57 -7.58 -0.59
N LEU A 156 -4.54 -8.00 -1.85
CA LEU A 156 -4.49 -7.09 -2.99
C LEU A 156 -5.76 -6.25 -3.12
N VAL A 157 -6.94 -6.88 -3.00
CA VAL A 157 -8.24 -6.18 -3.03
C VAL A 157 -8.40 -5.29 -1.79
N GLY A 158 -8.04 -5.79 -0.61
CA GLY A 158 -8.08 -5.05 0.65
C GLY A 158 -7.27 -3.76 0.60
N ARG A 159 -6.08 -3.80 -0.01
CA ARG A 159 -5.26 -2.59 -0.26
C ARG A 159 -6.02 -1.55 -1.09
N MET A 160 -6.72 -1.95 -2.15
CA MET A 160 -7.46 -1.01 -2.99
C MET A 160 -8.60 -0.34 -2.23
N ILE A 161 -9.32 -1.10 -1.41
CA ILE A 161 -10.37 -0.59 -0.52
C ILE A 161 -9.79 0.41 0.48
N GLU A 162 -8.65 0.10 1.10
CA GLU A 162 -7.95 0.97 2.04
C GLU A 162 -7.54 2.31 1.40
N ILE A 163 -7.03 2.27 0.16
CA ILE A 163 -6.73 3.47 -0.63
C ILE A 163 -7.98 4.33 -0.84
N TYR A 164 -9.10 3.73 -1.24
CA TYR A 164 -10.35 4.49 -1.44
C TYR A 164 -10.87 5.14 -0.16
N ILE A 165 -10.74 4.47 0.99
CA ILE A 165 -11.12 5.05 2.30
C ILE A 165 -10.24 6.26 2.63
N TYR A 166 -8.94 6.20 2.35
CA TYR A 166 -8.07 7.34 2.56
C TYR A 166 -8.43 8.50 1.63
N CYS A 167 -8.73 8.23 0.37
CA CYS A 167 -9.08 9.27 -0.61
C CYS A 167 -10.41 9.95 -0.28
N SER A 168 -11.39 9.21 0.25
CA SER A 168 -12.70 9.78 0.56
C SER A 168 -12.62 10.82 1.68
N ILE A 169 -11.84 10.54 2.73
CA ILE A 169 -11.78 11.36 3.95
C ILE A 169 -10.69 12.46 3.89
N GLY A 170 -9.82 12.45 2.88
CA GLY A 170 -8.61 13.27 2.84
C GLY A 170 -8.81 14.78 3.04
N ALA A 171 -9.96 15.33 2.66
CA ALA A 171 -10.16 16.79 2.65
C ALA A 171 -10.17 17.35 4.09
N ILE A 172 -10.59 16.56 5.07
CA ILE A 172 -10.63 16.95 6.48
C ILE A 172 -9.21 17.11 7.06
N PRO A 173 -8.29 16.12 6.94
CA PRO A 173 -6.90 16.31 7.31
C PRO A 173 -6.20 17.46 6.56
N PHE A 174 -6.47 17.64 5.25
CA PHE A 174 -5.90 18.76 4.50
C PHE A 174 -6.37 20.12 5.01
N ALA A 175 -7.63 20.24 5.47
CA ALA A 175 -8.16 21.45 6.08
C ALA A 175 -7.43 21.84 7.37
N THR A 176 -6.92 20.86 8.14
CA THR A 176 -6.22 21.11 9.41
C THR A 176 -4.70 21.27 9.27
N MET A 177 -4.13 20.90 8.12
CA MET A 177 -2.68 20.87 7.88
C MET A 177 -1.98 22.24 7.97
N THR A 178 -2.68 23.32 7.61
CA THR A 178 -2.08 24.67 7.51
C THR A 178 -1.96 25.36 8.88
N ASN A 179 -2.67 24.85 9.90
CA ASN A 179 -2.60 25.39 11.25
C ASN A 179 -1.41 24.81 12.02
N ARG A 180 -0.79 25.62 12.89
CA ARG A 180 0.34 25.20 13.72
C ARG A 180 -0.04 24.19 14.80
N GLU A 181 -1.25 24.30 15.36
CA GLU A 181 -1.70 23.43 16.47
C GLU A 181 -2.31 22.12 15.99
N TRP A 182 -3.04 22.15 14.87
CA TRP A 182 -3.69 20.96 14.30
C TRP A 182 -2.97 20.40 13.07
N GLY A 183 -1.88 21.02 12.64
CA GLY A 183 -1.09 20.59 11.48
C GLY A 183 -0.48 19.20 11.64
N GLN A 184 -0.33 18.71 12.87
CA GLN A 184 0.11 17.33 13.13
C GLN A 184 -0.86 16.30 12.53
N MET A 185 -2.17 16.56 12.56
CA MET A 185 -3.18 15.66 12.00
C MET A 185 -3.03 15.54 10.47
N GLY A 186 -2.94 16.68 9.78
CA GLY A 186 -2.71 16.72 8.33
C GLY A 186 -1.38 16.08 7.91
N ASN A 187 -0.30 16.36 8.65
CA ASN A 187 1.01 15.76 8.39
C ASN A 187 1.03 14.24 8.60
N ASN A 188 0.36 13.73 9.64
CA ASN A 188 0.25 12.29 9.87
C ASN A 188 -0.59 11.61 8.78
N TYR A 189 -1.67 12.24 8.33
CA TYR A 189 -2.45 11.75 7.19
C TYR A 189 -1.60 11.68 5.92
N LEU A 190 -0.81 12.72 5.61
CA LEU A 190 0.06 12.72 4.43
C LEU A 190 1.12 11.61 4.50
N ARG A 191 1.71 11.38 5.67
CA ARG A 191 2.62 10.24 5.91
C ARG A 191 1.91 8.91 5.69
N GLY A 192 0.67 8.77 6.18
CA GLY A 192 -0.15 7.58 5.98
C GLY A 192 -0.51 7.34 4.52
N LEU A 193 -0.80 8.40 3.78
CA LEU A 193 -1.08 8.36 2.35
C LEU A 193 0.15 7.90 1.54
N VAL A 194 1.33 8.47 1.84
CA VAL A 194 2.60 8.04 1.24
C VAL A 194 2.91 6.58 1.60
N ALA A 195 2.67 6.17 2.85
CA ALA A 195 2.82 4.78 3.28
C ALA A 195 1.92 3.83 2.47
N LEU A 196 0.65 4.17 2.25
CA LEU A 196 -0.25 3.36 1.42
C LEU A 196 0.17 3.35 -0.07
N GLY A 197 0.66 4.47 -0.58
CA GLY A 197 1.24 4.56 -1.92
C GLY A 197 2.38 3.57 -2.12
N LEU A 198 3.30 3.52 -1.15
CA LEU A 198 4.46 2.62 -1.17
C LEU A 198 4.18 1.20 -0.64
N GLN A 199 2.99 0.93 -0.09
CA GLN A 199 2.61 -0.42 0.33
C GLN A 199 2.73 -1.44 -0.80
N GLY A 200 2.37 -1.04 -2.03
CA GLY A 200 2.52 -1.89 -3.21
C GLY A 200 3.97 -2.30 -3.48
N PHE A 201 4.92 -1.41 -3.19
CA PHE A 201 6.35 -1.71 -3.33
C PHE A 201 6.80 -2.76 -2.31
N PHE A 202 6.33 -2.68 -1.05
CA PHE A 202 6.64 -3.71 -0.05
C PHE A 202 6.04 -5.08 -0.42
N ILE A 203 4.85 -5.11 -1.02
CA ILE A 203 4.26 -6.34 -1.57
C ILE A 203 5.19 -6.94 -2.65
N MET A 204 5.72 -6.11 -3.55
CA MET A 204 6.66 -6.56 -4.58
C MET A 204 7.96 -7.13 -3.98
N ILE A 205 8.50 -6.51 -2.93
CA ILE A 205 9.66 -7.05 -2.21
C ILE A 205 9.36 -8.43 -1.64
N CYS A 206 8.21 -8.61 -0.97
CA CYS A 206 7.83 -9.92 -0.41
C CYS A 206 7.76 -11.01 -1.49
N VAL A 207 7.16 -10.70 -2.63
CA VAL A 207 7.04 -11.63 -3.77
C VAL A 207 8.41 -11.92 -4.39
N ALA A 208 9.30 -10.94 -4.49
CA ALA A 208 10.66 -11.14 -4.99
C ALA A 208 11.49 -12.05 -4.07
N ILE A 209 11.44 -11.81 -2.75
CA ILE A 209 12.11 -12.67 -1.76
C ILE A 209 11.59 -14.11 -1.88
N TYR A 210 10.27 -14.28 -1.99
CA TYR A 210 9.66 -15.60 -2.19
C TYR A 210 10.18 -16.30 -3.45
N ALA A 211 10.25 -15.60 -4.58
CA ALA A 211 10.75 -16.16 -5.83
C ALA A 211 12.22 -16.64 -5.71
N VAL A 212 13.07 -15.86 -5.04
CA VAL A 212 14.46 -16.25 -4.77
C VAL A 212 14.53 -17.46 -3.84
N LEU A 213 13.75 -17.48 -2.75
CA LEU A 213 13.73 -18.60 -1.80
C LEU A 213 13.31 -19.92 -2.45
N ILE A 214 12.28 -19.91 -3.29
CA ILE A 214 11.89 -21.10 -4.06
C ILE A 214 12.99 -21.54 -5.03
N GLY A 215 13.65 -20.58 -5.68
CA GLY A 215 14.77 -20.88 -6.58
C GLY A 215 15.98 -21.55 -5.89
N GLN A 216 16.11 -21.47 -4.56
CA GLN A 216 17.18 -22.17 -3.82
C GLN A 216 16.84 -23.63 -3.51
N ILE A 217 15.55 -24.01 -3.51
CA ILE A 217 15.09 -25.37 -3.15
C ILE A 217 15.62 -26.42 -4.14
N THR A 218 15.85 -26.05 -5.41
CA THR A 218 16.34 -26.92 -6.49
C THR A 218 17.74 -27.49 -6.27
N SER A 219 18.44 -27.06 -5.24
CA SER A 219 19.78 -27.56 -4.89
C SER A 219 19.75 -28.73 -3.90
N GLY A 220 18.58 -29.08 -3.36
CA GLY A 220 18.41 -30.10 -2.32
C GLY A 220 18.19 -31.51 -2.88
N THR A 221 18.81 -32.52 -2.25
CA THR A 221 18.74 -33.93 -2.68
C THR A 221 17.50 -34.70 -2.21
N ASN A 222 16.68 -34.14 -1.31
CA ASN A 222 15.53 -34.83 -0.70
C ASN A 222 14.20 -34.17 -1.08
N LEU A 223 13.38 -34.88 -1.86
CA LEU A 223 12.11 -34.38 -2.40
C LEU A 223 11.09 -34.04 -1.30
N HIS A 224 11.00 -34.83 -0.23
CA HIS A 224 10.15 -34.56 0.94
C HIS A 224 10.46 -33.20 1.60
N ILE A 225 11.74 -32.91 1.81
CA ILE A 225 12.18 -31.65 2.41
C ILE A 225 11.88 -30.48 1.46
N ALA A 226 12.09 -30.67 0.16
CA ALA A 226 11.80 -29.66 -0.85
C ALA A 226 10.31 -29.27 -0.87
N ILE A 227 9.41 -30.25 -0.79
CA ILE A 227 7.96 -30.04 -0.74
C ILE A 227 7.56 -29.25 0.52
N TRP A 228 8.06 -29.64 1.69
CA TRP A 228 7.78 -28.94 2.94
C TRP A 228 8.37 -27.52 2.99
N GLN A 229 9.57 -27.32 2.44
CA GLN A 229 10.17 -25.98 2.32
C GLN A 229 9.36 -25.08 1.40
N CYS A 230 8.89 -25.61 0.26
CA CYS A 230 8.01 -24.89 -0.65
C CYS A 230 6.70 -24.49 0.05
N ALA A 231 6.08 -25.42 0.79
CA ALA A 231 4.89 -25.14 1.61
C ALA A 231 5.16 -24.02 2.62
N GLY A 232 6.26 -24.11 3.37
CA GLY A 232 6.66 -23.17 4.40
C GLY A 232 6.91 -21.76 3.86
N TYR A 233 7.64 -21.62 2.74
CA TYR A 233 7.87 -20.32 2.12
C TYR A 233 6.59 -19.69 1.57
N THR A 234 5.66 -20.51 1.10
CA THR A 234 4.37 -20.04 0.57
C THR A 234 3.51 -19.51 1.74
N VAL A 235 3.45 -20.21 2.87
CA VAL A 235 2.79 -19.71 4.10
C VAL A 235 3.47 -18.43 4.62
N LEU A 236 4.80 -18.39 4.64
CA LEU A 236 5.56 -17.20 5.06
C LEU A 236 5.24 -15.99 4.18
N LEU A 237 5.16 -16.16 2.86
CA LEU A 237 4.74 -15.09 1.94
C LEU A 237 3.38 -14.52 2.35
N CYS A 238 2.39 -15.38 2.60
CA CYS A 238 1.06 -14.96 3.01
C CYS A 238 1.09 -14.14 4.30
N PHE A 239 1.80 -14.61 5.32
CA PHE A 239 1.97 -13.88 6.58
C PHE A 239 2.64 -12.51 6.37
N SER A 240 3.72 -12.47 5.58
CA SER A 240 4.41 -11.23 5.24
C SER A 240 3.51 -10.25 4.49
N LEU A 241 2.70 -10.72 3.54
CA LEU A 241 1.77 -9.90 2.77
C LEU A 241 0.72 -9.22 3.66
N PHE A 242 0.11 -9.95 4.60
CA PHE A 242 -0.83 -9.35 5.57
C PHE A 242 -0.18 -8.26 6.44
N LYS A 243 1.13 -8.38 6.71
CA LYS A 243 1.87 -7.42 7.53
C LYS A 243 2.36 -6.20 6.74
N THR A 244 2.36 -6.21 5.42
CA THR A 244 2.91 -5.12 4.59
C THR A 244 2.29 -3.74 4.89
N GLY A 245 0.98 -3.69 5.18
CA GLY A 245 0.29 -2.44 5.51
C GLY A 245 0.78 -1.81 6.82
N SER A 246 0.93 -2.62 7.88
CA SER A 246 1.42 -2.14 9.18
C SER A 246 2.92 -1.80 9.15
N VAL A 247 3.72 -2.56 8.40
CA VAL A 247 5.13 -2.26 8.17
C VAL A 247 5.30 -0.92 7.46
N SER A 248 4.53 -0.69 6.39
CA SER A 248 4.61 0.58 5.65
C SER A 248 4.29 1.78 6.55
N ARG A 249 3.19 1.72 7.29
CA ARG A 249 2.79 2.79 8.22
C ARG A 249 3.84 3.05 9.32
N SER A 250 4.42 1.99 9.87
CA SER A 250 5.47 2.09 10.88
C SER A 250 6.72 2.79 10.34
N ILE A 251 7.16 2.46 9.13
CA ILE A 251 8.34 3.09 8.50
C ILE A 251 8.15 4.60 8.33
N PHE A 252 6.95 5.03 7.94
CA PHE A 252 6.64 6.45 7.74
C PHE A 252 6.20 7.18 9.01
N ASN A 253 6.22 6.53 10.18
CA ASN A 253 5.66 7.06 11.43
C ASN A 253 4.23 7.62 11.24
N ALA A 254 3.43 6.91 10.46
CA ALA A 254 2.02 7.19 10.27
C ALA A 254 1.25 6.38 11.31
N HIS A 255 1.03 6.99 12.47
CA HIS A 255 0.19 6.45 13.54
C HIS A 255 -1.27 6.89 13.38
#